data_AF-C8C1D1-F1
#
_entry.id   AF-C8C1D1-F1
#
_cell.length_a   1.000
_cell.length_b   1.000
_cell.length_c   1.000
_cell.angle_alpha   90.00
_cell.angle_beta   90.00
_cell.angle_gamma   90.00
#
_symmetry.space_group_name_H-M   'P 1'
#
loop_
_entity.id
_entity.type
_entity.pdbx_description
1 polymer ?
#
loop_
_entity_poly.entity_id
_entity_poly.type
_entity_poly.pdbx_seq_one_letter_code
_entity_poly.pdbx_strand_id
1 'polypeptide(L)'
;VRIMNRRGDGKSVEIHCQSGDDDLGNQVVADGNELKWNFRESFYENTLFYCDLSWNETIKFHFDAYWSERDNGGRCFTICLWKITEDGLFGYDEENKIWQILYLAVKD
;
A
#
# COMPACT_ATOMS: atom_id res chain seq x y z
N VAL A 1 -6.95 0.81 -5.29
CA VAL A 1 -5.80 0.22 -4.54
C VAL A 1 -6.32 -0.70 -3.45
N ARG A 2 -5.56 -1.74 -3.08
CA ARG A 2 -5.87 -2.61 -1.94
C ARG A 2 -4.62 -2.94 -1.14
N ILE A 3 -4.65 -2.68 0.16
CA ILE A 3 -3.57 -2.97 1.11
C ILE A 3 -4.07 -3.99 2.11
N MET A 4 -3.45 -5.18 2.12
CA MET A 4 -3.88 -6.31 2.94
C MET A 4 -2.96 -6.48 4.14
N ASN A 5 -3.52 -6.50 5.35
CA ASN A 5 -2.77 -6.87 6.54
C ASN A 5 -2.79 -8.40 6.70
N ARG A 6 -1.62 -9.02 6.60
CA ARG A 6 -1.38 -10.47 6.69
C ARG A 6 -0.22 -10.76 7.65
N ARG A 7 -0.05 -9.92 8.67
CA ARG A 7 0.98 -10.10 9.71
C ARG A 7 0.69 -11.27 10.65
N GLY A 8 -0.57 -11.68 10.78
CA GLY A 8 -0.95 -12.73 11.71
C GLY A 8 -1.01 -12.25 13.16
N ASP A 9 -1.37 -13.18 14.05
CA ASP A 9 -1.41 -13.00 15.50
C ASP A 9 -2.25 -11.81 16.00
N GLY A 10 -3.26 -11.36 15.23
CA GLY A 10 -4.09 -10.23 15.63
C GLY A 10 -3.39 -8.87 15.57
N LYS A 11 -2.23 -8.78 14.90
CA LYS A 11 -1.44 -7.55 14.79
C LYS A 11 -2.05 -6.58 13.80
N SER A 12 -2.66 -5.51 14.31
CA SER A 12 -3.15 -4.39 13.49
C SER A 12 -2.01 -3.50 12.97
N VAL A 13 -2.32 -2.70 11.97
CA VAL A 13 -1.47 -1.60 11.47
C VAL A 13 -2.31 -0.35 11.29
N GLU A 14 -1.69 0.81 11.40
CA GLU A 14 -2.31 2.09 11.02
C GLU A 14 -1.80 2.50 9.65
N ILE A 15 -2.71 2.95 8.79
CA ILE A 15 -2.37 3.39 7.44
C ILE A 15 -3.13 4.68 7.16
N HIS A 16 -2.39 5.74 6.85
CA HIS A 16 -2.93 6.98 6.33
C HIS A 16 -2.53 7.10 4.87
N CYS A 17 -3.50 7.24 3.98
CA CYS A 17 -3.27 7.42 2.55
C CYS A 17 -3.93 8.71 2.07
N GLN A 18 -3.28 9.39 1.12
CA GLN A 18 -3.82 10.59 0.51
C GLN A 18 -3.22 10.82 -0.89
N SER A 19 -3.88 11.66 -1.67
CA SER A 19 -3.38 12.23 -2.91
C SER A 19 -3.21 13.75 -2.77
N GLY A 20 -2.93 14.45 -3.86
CA GLY A 20 -2.98 15.92 -3.87
C GLY A 20 -4.39 16.49 -3.67
N ASP A 21 -5.43 15.71 -4.01
CA ASP A 21 -6.82 16.17 -4.04
C ASP A 21 -7.69 15.52 -2.96
N ASP A 22 -7.35 14.30 -2.52
CA ASP A 22 -8.18 13.47 -1.64
C ASP A 22 -7.37 12.95 -0.44
N ASP A 23 -7.79 13.29 0.77
CA ASP A 23 -7.30 12.65 1.99
C ASP A 23 -8.24 11.51 2.40
N LEU A 24 -7.72 10.27 2.46
CA LEU A 24 -8.49 9.08 2.86
C LEU A 24 -8.48 8.87 4.39
N GLY A 25 -7.72 9.68 5.12
CA GLY A 25 -7.55 9.65 6.56
C GLY A 25 -6.77 8.44 7.06
N ASN A 26 -6.56 8.40 8.38
CA ASN A 26 -5.92 7.29 9.05
C ASN A 26 -6.90 6.14 9.30
N GLN A 27 -6.49 4.92 8.99
CA GLN A 27 -7.29 3.71 9.12
C GLN A 27 -6.52 2.64 9.90
N VAL A 28 -7.15 2.06 10.92
CA VAL A 28 -6.62 0.88 11.62
C VAL A 28 -7.05 -0.37 10.86
N VAL A 29 -6.10 -1.09 10.28
CA VAL A 29 -6.32 -2.33 9.54
C VAL A 29 -5.96 -3.51 10.43
N ALA A 30 -6.98 -4.16 10.98
CA ALA A 30 -6.80 -5.39 11.77
C ALA A 30 -6.17 -6.52 10.96
N ASP A 31 -5.56 -7.48 11.65
CA ASP A 31 -5.06 -8.70 11.02
C ASP A 31 -6.19 -9.43 10.25
N GLY A 32 -5.86 -9.96 9.07
CA GLY A 32 -6.85 -10.55 8.17
C GLY A 32 -7.70 -9.55 7.38
N ASN A 33 -7.72 -8.26 7.73
CA ASN A 33 -8.49 -7.24 7.01
C ASN A 33 -7.67 -6.53 5.91
N GLU A 34 -8.38 -5.68 5.15
CA GLU A 34 -7.82 -4.89 4.06
C GLU A 34 -8.33 -3.45 4.09
N LEU A 35 -7.45 -2.49 3.78
CA LEU A 35 -7.83 -1.16 3.36
C LEU A 35 -7.98 -1.17 1.84
N LYS A 36 -9.07 -0.59 1.33
CA LYS A 36 -9.27 -0.45 -0.12
C LYS A 36 -10.03 0.82 -0.45
N TRP A 37 -9.69 1.40 -1.58
CA TRP A 37 -10.41 2.50 -2.18
C TRP A 37 -10.34 2.38 -3.71
N ASN A 38 -11.32 3.02 -4.34
CA ASN A 38 -11.39 3.18 -5.78
C ASN A 38 -11.29 4.66 -6.09
N PHE A 39 -10.65 4.98 -7.20
CA PHE A 39 -10.52 6.33 -7.71
C PHE A 39 -10.56 6.27 -9.23
N ARG A 40 -10.70 7.43 -9.86
CA ARG A 40 -10.53 7.58 -11.30
C ARG A 40 -9.26 8.38 -11.54
N GLU A 41 -8.47 7.97 -12.51
CA GLU A 41 -7.28 8.69 -12.94
C GLU A 41 -7.60 10.15 -13.31
N SER A 42 -6.66 11.06 -13.03
CA SER A 42 -6.78 12.45 -13.45
C SER A 42 -6.76 12.57 -14.98
N PHE A 43 -7.29 13.68 -15.50
CA PHE A 43 -7.23 13.91 -16.95
C PHE A 43 -5.79 14.01 -17.49
N TYR A 44 -4.83 14.39 -16.64
CA TYR A 44 -3.43 14.55 -17.01
C TYR A 44 -2.58 13.32 -16.69
N GLU A 45 -3.20 12.20 -16.30
CA GLU A 45 -2.53 10.93 -15.98
C GLU A 45 -1.37 11.07 -14.98
N ASN A 46 -1.60 11.87 -13.93
CA ASN A 46 -0.59 12.23 -12.94
C ASN A 46 -1.05 11.97 -11.49
N THR A 47 -2.09 11.15 -11.30
CA THR A 47 -2.55 10.76 -9.97
C THR A 47 -1.44 10.06 -9.17
N LEU A 48 -1.29 10.52 -7.93
CA LEU A 48 -0.40 9.92 -6.94
C LEU A 48 -1.19 9.74 -5.65
N PHE A 49 -1.24 8.51 -5.16
CA PHE A 49 -1.65 8.21 -3.79
C PHE A 49 -0.45 7.70 -3.02
N TYR A 50 0.01 8.48 -2.04
CA TYR A 50 1.05 8.07 -1.12
C TYR A 50 0.43 7.70 0.23
N CYS A 51 1.09 6.80 0.94
CA CYS A 51 0.63 6.27 2.21
C CYS A 51 1.75 6.22 3.23
N ASP A 52 1.41 6.55 4.47
CA ASP A 52 2.21 6.32 5.65
C ASP A 52 1.60 5.14 6.42
N LEU A 53 2.37 4.08 6.54
CA LEU A 53 2.04 2.89 7.29
C LEU A 53 2.84 2.90 8.60
N SER A 54 2.14 2.66 9.70
CA SER A 54 2.71 2.53 11.05
C SER A 54 2.35 1.16 11.59
N TRP A 55 3.36 0.32 11.79
CA TRP A 55 3.18 -1.00 12.39
C TRP A 55 3.20 -0.96 13.92
N ASN A 56 4.00 -0.04 14.46
CA ASN A 56 4.17 0.28 15.86
C ASN A 56 4.94 1.62 15.93
N GLU A 57 5.43 2.00 17.11
CA GLU A 57 6.15 3.26 17.30
C GLU A 57 7.46 3.37 16.51
N THR A 58 8.10 2.24 16.17
CA THR A 58 9.44 2.20 15.54
C THR A 58 9.41 1.87 14.06
N ILE A 59 8.57 0.93 13.63
CA ILE A 59 8.51 0.49 12.23
C ILE A 59 7.42 1.27 11.49
N LYS A 60 7.88 2.18 10.63
CA LYS A 60 7.03 3.03 9.79
C LYS A 60 7.53 3.01 8.35
N PHE A 61 6.62 2.92 7.40
CA PHE A 61 6.93 2.90 5.97
C PHE A 61 6.13 3.97 5.24
N HIS A 62 6.82 4.78 4.45
CA HIS A 62 6.21 5.70 3.50
C HIS A 62 6.29 5.08 2.10
N PHE A 63 5.20 5.04 1.34
CA PHE A 63 5.21 4.46 0.00
C PHE A 63 4.10 5.02 -0.90
N ASP A 64 4.40 5.06 -2.20
CA ASP A 64 3.41 5.43 -3.21
C ASP A 64 2.53 4.23 -3.54
N ALA A 65 1.36 4.15 -2.92
CA ALA A 65 0.41 3.06 -3.08
C ALA A 65 -0.20 3.01 -4.50
N TYR A 66 -0.27 4.15 -5.18
CA TYR A 66 -0.47 4.26 -6.62
C TYR A 66 0.27 5.46 -7.17
N TRP A 67 0.95 5.32 -8.30
CA TRP A 67 1.58 6.43 -9.01
C TRP A 67 1.46 6.20 -10.51
N SER A 68 0.73 7.08 -11.22
CA SER A 68 0.40 6.90 -12.64
C SER A 68 1.62 6.60 -13.52
N GLU A 69 2.73 7.33 -13.31
CA GLU A 69 3.96 7.14 -14.11
C GLU A 69 4.54 5.73 -13.97
N ARG A 70 4.55 5.18 -12.75
CA ARG A 70 5.07 3.84 -12.47
C ARG A 70 4.07 2.75 -12.84
N ASP A 71 2.80 2.97 -12.53
CA ASP A 71 1.80 1.91 -12.50
C ASP A 71 1.08 1.72 -13.84
N ASN A 72 0.92 2.77 -14.63
CA ASN A 72 0.37 2.66 -16.00
C ASN A 72 1.28 1.82 -16.92
N GLY A 73 2.56 1.67 -16.55
CA GLY A 73 3.55 0.86 -17.27
C GLY A 73 3.42 -0.65 -17.08
N GLY A 74 2.45 -1.15 -16.30
CA GLY A 74 2.17 -2.59 -16.18
C GLY A 74 2.38 -3.20 -14.78
N ARG A 75 2.85 -2.41 -13.81
CA ARG A 75 2.99 -2.89 -12.42
C ARG A 75 1.64 -3.35 -11.84
N CYS A 76 0.56 -2.64 -12.16
CA CYS A 76 -0.82 -3.05 -11.87
C CYS A 76 -1.77 -2.57 -12.96
N PHE A 77 -2.69 -3.44 -13.42
CA PHE A 77 -3.62 -3.12 -14.52
C PHE A 77 -4.95 -2.57 -14.01
N THR A 78 -5.55 -3.24 -13.02
CA THR A 78 -6.87 -2.83 -12.48
C THR A 78 -6.82 -2.66 -10.97
N ILE A 79 -6.00 -3.44 -10.27
CA ILE A 79 -5.89 -3.39 -8.82
C ILE A 79 -4.43 -3.43 -8.43
N CYS A 80 -3.92 -2.31 -7.89
CA CYS A 80 -2.61 -2.28 -7.27
C CYS A 80 -2.69 -2.94 -5.89
N LEU A 81 -2.07 -4.11 -5.78
CA LEU A 81 -2.11 -4.95 -4.60
C LEU A 81 -0.87 -4.73 -3.74
N TRP A 82 -1.11 -4.51 -2.47
CA TRP A 82 -0.10 -4.43 -1.42
C TRP A 82 -0.40 -5.45 -0.33
N LYS A 83 0.65 -6.03 0.23
CA LYS A 83 0.55 -7.03 1.29
C LYS A 83 1.57 -6.72 2.38
N ILE A 84 1.08 -6.68 3.60
CA ILE A 84 1.86 -6.46 4.80
C ILE A 84 2.01 -7.81 5.49
N THR A 85 3.24 -8.21 5.78
CA THR A 85 3.55 -9.43 6.53
C THR A 85 4.55 -9.09 7.65
N GLU A 86 4.88 -10.04 8.50
CA GLU A 86 5.95 -9.83 9.49
C GLU A 86 7.33 -9.61 8.86
N ASP A 87 7.54 -9.99 7.60
CA ASP A 87 8.81 -9.77 6.89
C ASP A 87 8.92 -8.36 6.30
N GLY A 88 7.79 -7.69 6.03
CA GLY A 88 7.84 -6.43 5.28
C GLY A 88 6.54 -5.99 4.63
N LEU A 89 6.67 -4.87 3.91
CA LEU A 89 5.69 -4.39 2.95
C LEU A 89 6.05 -4.89 1.55
N PHE A 90 5.10 -5.54 0.89
CA PHE A 90 5.25 -6.09 -0.45
C PHE A 90 4.29 -5.43 -1.42
N GLY A 91 4.79 -5.10 -2.61
CA GLY A 91 4.00 -4.73 -3.77
C GLY A 91 3.87 -5.89 -4.74
N TYR A 92 2.68 -6.12 -5.29
CA TYR A 92 2.53 -7.07 -6.39
C TYR A 92 2.92 -6.40 -7.71
N ASP A 93 3.74 -7.09 -8.48
CA ASP A 93 4.03 -6.82 -9.88
C ASP A 93 3.14 -7.76 -10.70
N GLU A 94 2.07 -7.20 -11.29
CA GLU A 94 1.05 -7.97 -11.99
C GLU A 94 1.54 -8.49 -13.34
N GLU A 95 2.39 -7.74 -14.04
CA GLU A 95 3.02 -8.16 -15.30
C GLU A 95 3.86 -9.42 -15.11
N ASN A 96 4.75 -9.42 -14.11
CA ASN A 96 5.66 -10.53 -13.84
C ASN A 96 5.07 -11.58 -12.88
N LYS A 97 3.91 -11.29 -12.29
CA LYS A 97 3.19 -12.16 -11.34
C LYS A 97 3.97 -12.49 -10.07
N ILE A 98 4.75 -11.53 -9.56
CA ILE A 98 5.60 -11.71 -8.38
C ILE A 98 5.27 -10.70 -7.28
N TRP A 99 5.46 -11.12 -6.02
CA TRP A 99 5.46 -10.20 -4.89
C TRP A 99 6.87 -9.67 -4.68
N GLN A 100 7.06 -8.37 -4.84
CA GLN A 100 8.33 -7.68 -4.61
C GLN A 100 8.31 -7.04 -3.23
N ILE A 101 9.40 -7.20 -2.48
CA ILE A 101 9.56 -6.52 -1.20
C ILE A 101 9.94 -5.06 -1.45
N LEU A 102 9.20 -4.14 -0.84
CA LEU A 102 9.51 -2.71 -0.87
C LEU A 102 10.28 -2.30 0.39
N TYR A 103 9.84 -2.78 1.55
CA TYR A 103 10.50 -2.53 2.83
C TYR A 103 10.62 -3.80 3.64
N LEU A 104 11.78 -4.00 4.26
CA LEU A 104 12.04 -5.05 5.22
C LEU A 104 11.65 -4.60 6.63
N ALA A 105 10.98 -5.50 7.32
CA ALA A 105 10.69 -5.47 8.74
C ALA A 105 11.91 -5.79 9.59
N VAL A 106 12.99 -5.03 9.51
CA VAL A 106 14.12 -5.33 10.39
C VAL A 106 13.71 -4.97 11.81
N LYS A 107 13.62 -5.99 12.68
CA LYS A 107 13.68 -5.77 14.12
C LYS A 107 15.14 -5.44 14.44
N ASP A 108 15.39 -4.24 14.91
CA ASP A 108 16.64 -3.93 15.61
C ASP A 108 16.83 -4.87 16.82
#